data_AF-A0A950BI75-F1
#
_entry.id   AF-A0A950BI75-F1
#
_cell.length_a   1.000
_cell.length_b   1.000
_cell.length_c   1.000
_cell.angle_alpha   90.00
_cell.angle_beta   90.00
_cell.angle_gamma   90.00
#
_symmetry.space_group_name_H-M   'P 1'
#
loop_
_entity.id
_entity.type
_entity.pdbx_description
1 polymer ?
#
loop_
_entity_poly.entity_id
_entity_poly.type
_entity_poly.pdbx_seq_one_letter_code
_entity_poly.pdbx_strand_id
1 'polypeptide(L)'
;MKNFLRPVLVLFLLLTVITGGVYPLVVTAVSQAVFSCQANGSLIEKNGKPVGSELIGQQFDAPYYFWGRVSATTPNPYNAQNSGGSNLGPTNPALADEVKGRIA
;
A
#
# COMPACT_ATOMS: atom_id res chain seq x y z
N MET A 1 -36.24 9.29 29.23
CA MET A 1 -35.37 8.63 28.23
C MET A 1 -35.37 9.30 26.83
N LYS A 2 -36.22 10.29 26.52
CA LYS A 2 -36.27 10.95 25.18
C LYS A 2 -35.22 12.06 24.92
N ASN A 3 -34.40 12.45 25.90
CA ASN A 3 -33.48 13.60 25.77
C ASN A 3 -32.04 13.27 25.34
N PHE A 4 -31.71 12.00 25.08
CA PHE A 4 -30.35 11.60 24.69
C PHE A 4 -30.11 11.60 23.18
N LEU A 5 -31.16 11.60 22.36
CA LEU A 5 -31.03 11.46 20.92
C LEU A 5 -30.24 12.62 20.29
N ARG A 6 -30.56 13.86 20.70
CA ARG A 6 -29.84 15.05 20.20
C ARG A 6 -28.35 15.06 20.62
N PRO A 7 -27.99 14.89 21.91
CA PRO A 7 -26.58 14.78 22.31
C PRO A 7 -25.79 13.70 21.56
N VAL A 8 -26.38 12.51 21.37
CA VAL A 8 -25.72 11.39 20.67
C VAL A 8 -25.48 11.73 19.21
N LEU A 9 -26.46 12.27 18.50
CA LEU A 9 -26.31 12.66 17.10
C LEU A 9 -25.29 13.79 16.92
N VAL A 10 -25.31 14.79 17.80
CA VAL A 10 -24.34 15.89 17.76
C VAL A 10 -22.93 15.36 17.98
N LEU A 11 -22.72 14.52 18.99
CA LEU A 11 -21.40 13.97 19.27
C LEU A 11 -20.91 13.06 18.13
N PHE A 12 -21.80 12.23 17.57
CA PHE A 12 -21.49 11.38 16.43
C PHE A 12 -21.05 12.20 15.21
N LEU A 13 -21.82 13.24 14.84
CA LEU A 13 -21.49 14.10 13.70
C LEU A 13 -20.23 14.92 13.96
N LEU A 14 -20.07 15.46 15.17
CA LEU A 14 -18.88 16.20 15.56
C LEU A 14 -17.63 15.34 15.41
N LEU A 15 -17.63 14.14 15.98
CA LEU A 15 -16.48 13.23 15.88
C LEU A 15 -16.25 12.79 14.44
N THR A 16 -17.31 12.52 13.66
CA THR A 16 -17.18 12.18 12.22
C THR A 16 -16.50 13.31 11.45
N VAL A 17 -16.88 14.57 11.68
CA VAL A 17 -16.27 15.73 11.02
C VAL A 17 -14.82 15.90 11.47
N ILE A 18 -14.53 15.74 12.76
CA ILE A 18 -13.18 15.90 13.29
C ILE A 18 -12.25 14.79 12.75
N THR A 19 -12.63 13.52 12.85
CA THR A 19 -11.75 12.40 12.50
C THR A 19 -11.75 12.07 11.01
N GLY A 20 -12.87 12.27 10.31
CA GLY A 20 -13.01 12.00 8.88
C GLY A 20 -12.77 13.20 7.98
N GLY A 21 -12.79 14.42 8.51
CA GLY A 21 -12.60 15.66 7.75
C GLY A 21 -11.40 16.47 8.21
N VAL A 22 -11.49 17.05 9.42
CA VAL A 22 -10.47 17.97 9.94
C VAL A 22 -9.10 17.29 10.03
N TYR A 23 -9.05 16.11 10.64
CA TYR A 23 -7.81 15.35 10.82
C TYR A 23 -7.10 15.01 9.50
N PRO A 24 -7.73 14.33 8.52
CA PRO A 24 -7.04 14.01 7.26
C PRO A 24 -6.64 15.25 6.48
N LEU A 25 -7.42 16.34 6.52
CA LEU A 25 -7.05 17.60 5.86
C LEU A 25 -5.82 18.24 6.49
N VAL A 26 -5.75 18.32 7.82
CA VAL A 26 -4.60 18.88 8.54
C VAL A 26 -3.35 18.04 8.26
N VAL A 27 -3.45 16.70 8.36
CA VAL A 27 -2.33 15.80 8.07
C VAL A 27 -1.87 15.96 6.62
N THR A 28 -2.79 16.02 5.66
CA THR A 28 -2.46 16.23 4.24
C THR A 28 -1.76 17.56 4.01
N ALA A 29 -2.29 18.66 4.57
CA ALA A 29 -1.73 20.00 4.40
C ALA A 29 -0.32 20.10 4.98
N VAL A 30 -0.09 19.57 6.19
CA VAL A 30 1.23 19.54 6.81
C VAL A 30 2.18 18.67 6.00
N SER A 31 1.75 17.47 5.59
CA SER A 31 2.60 16.54 4.84
C SER A 31 3.02 17.12 3.49
N GLN A 32 2.12 17.80 2.78
CA GLN A 32 2.44 18.48 1.53
C GLN A 32 3.35 19.70 1.73
N ALA A 33 3.21 20.43 2.84
CA ALA A 33 4.04 21.60 3.12
C ALA A 33 5.50 21.24 3.45
N VAL A 34 5.73 20.14 4.18
CA VAL A 34 7.07 19.82 4.70
C VAL A 34 7.70 18.56 4.09
N PHE A 35 6.90 17.63 3.55
CA PHE A 35 7.34 16.35 2.97
C PHE A 35 6.65 16.04 1.64
N SER A 36 6.59 17.03 0.73
CA SER A 36 5.84 16.91 -0.53
C SER A 36 6.26 15.69 -1.37
N CYS A 37 7.55 15.37 -1.46
CA CYS A 37 8.02 14.22 -2.24
C CYS A 37 7.44 12.90 -1.71
N GLN A 38 7.54 12.66 -0.40
CA GLN A 38 7.04 11.45 0.25
C GLN A 38 5.51 11.40 0.28
N ALA A 39 4.85 12.55 0.52
CA ALA A 39 3.40 12.66 0.51
C ALA A 39 2.77 12.32 -0.86
N ASN A 40 3.53 12.54 -1.93
CA ASN A 40 3.13 12.19 -3.30
C ASN A 40 3.68 10.82 -3.75
N GLY A 41 4.23 10.01 -2.83
CA GLY A 41 4.60 8.62 -3.08
C GLY A 41 6.06 8.36 -3.44
N SER A 42 6.96 9.33 -3.23
CA SER A 42 8.41 9.20 -3.55
C SER A 42 8.66 8.68 -4.97
N LEU A 43 7.97 9.28 -5.93
CA LEU A 43 8.04 8.86 -7.33
C LEU A 43 9.42 9.12 -7.93
N ILE A 44 9.90 8.17 -8.71
CA ILE A 44 11.11 8.30 -9.52
C ILE A 44 10.66 8.64 -10.94
N GLU A 45 11.16 9.75 -11.47
CA GLU A 45 10.86 10.21 -12.81
C GLU A 45 12.07 10.10 -13.74
N LYS A 46 11.82 9.71 -15.00
CA LYS A 46 12.81 9.74 -16.07
C LYS A 46 12.21 10.47 -17.25
N ASN A 47 12.82 11.57 -17.67
CA ASN A 47 12.35 12.43 -18.76
C ASN A 47 10.90 12.92 -18.55
N GLY A 48 10.56 13.32 -17.32
CA GLY A 48 9.22 13.81 -16.95
C GLY A 48 8.12 12.74 -16.98
N LYS A 49 8.49 11.45 -17.03
CA LYS A 49 7.55 10.33 -16.92
C LYS A 49 7.82 9.55 -15.63
N PRO A 50 6.79 9.24 -14.83
CA PRO A 50 6.96 8.39 -13.66
C PRO A 50 7.34 6.98 -14.11
N VAL A 51 8.47 6.47 -13.62
CA VAL A 51 8.97 5.13 -13.93
C VAL A 51 8.88 4.18 -12.72
N GLY A 52 8.55 4.69 -11.54
CA GLY A 52 8.39 3.90 -10.32
C GLY A 52 8.31 4.78 -9.07
N SER A 53 8.49 4.14 -7.91
CA SER A 53 8.64 4.79 -6.61
C SER A 53 9.84 4.18 -5.90
N GLU A 54 10.53 4.97 -5.08
CA GLU A 54 11.62 4.47 -4.22
C GLU A 54 11.18 3.33 -3.30
N LEU A 55 9.88 3.22 -3.01
CA LEU A 55 9.31 2.28 -2.05
C LEU A 55 8.65 1.05 -2.71
N ILE A 56 8.51 1.04 -4.04
CA ILE A 56 7.78 0.00 -4.76
C ILE A 56 8.72 -0.77 -5.68
N GLY A 57 8.84 -2.08 -5.42
CA GLY A 57 9.53 -3.00 -6.31
C GLY A 57 8.73 -3.28 -7.58
N GLN A 58 9.44 -3.62 -8.65
CA GLN A 58 8.86 -4.04 -9.92
C GLN A 58 9.30 -5.47 -10.24
N GLN A 59 8.56 -6.14 -11.11
CA GLN A 59 9.00 -7.42 -11.64
C GLN A 59 10.24 -7.19 -12.53
N PHE A 60 11.36 -7.75 -12.10
CA PHE A 60 12.59 -7.81 -12.88
C PHE A 60 12.96 -9.28 -13.12
N ASP A 61 12.89 -9.70 -14.37
CA ASP A 61 13.16 -11.06 -14.85
C ASP A 61 14.15 -11.08 -16.04
N ALA A 62 14.65 -9.91 -16.46
CA ALA A 62 15.71 -9.83 -17.45
C ALA A 62 17.08 -10.11 -16.82
N PRO A 63 18.01 -10.77 -17.53
CA PRO A 63 19.28 -11.26 -16.95
C PRO A 63 20.27 -10.15 -16.55
N TYR A 64 20.05 -8.92 -17.01
CA TYR A 64 20.91 -7.76 -16.74
C TYR A 64 20.40 -6.88 -15.58
N TYR A 65 19.28 -7.24 -14.96
CA TYR A 65 18.78 -6.59 -13.75
C TYR A 65 19.03 -7.45 -12.52
N PHE A 66 19.10 -6.81 -11.36
CA PHE A 66 18.97 -7.51 -10.09
C PHE A 66 17.52 -7.98 -9.92
N TRP A 67 17.36 -9.25 -9.59
CA TRP A 67 16.05 -9.82 -9.34
C TRP A 67 15.69 -9.61 -7.87
N GLY A 68 14.49 -9.06 -7.66
CA GLY A 68 13.93 -8.91 -6.33
C GLY A 68 13.46 -10.24 -5.73
N ARG A 69 12.79 -10.15 -4.59
CA ARG A 69 12.11 -11.30 -4.00
C ARG A 69 10.91 -11.68 -4.87
N VAL A 70 10.54 -12.96 -4.88
CA VAL A 70 9.32 -13.39 -5.57
C VAL A 70 8.10 -12.73 -4.91
N SER A 71 7.22 -12.18 -5.74
CA SER A 71 5.94 -11.63 -5.31
C SER A 71 4.80 -12.58 -5.69
N ALA A 72 3.92 -12.86 -4.72
CA ALA A 72 2.77 -13.75 -4.88
C ALA A 72 1.46 -13.00 -5.17
N THR A 73 1.54 -11.73 -5.56
CA THR A 73 0.37 -10.93 -5.91
C THR A 73 -0.29 -11.46 -7.19
N THR A 74 -1.60 -11.30 -7.30
CA THR A 74 -2.39 -11.67 -8.48
C THR A 74 -2.96 -10.44 -9.20
N PRO A 75 -3.22 -10.51 -10.52
CA PRO A 75 -2.93 -11.62 -11.43
C PRO A 75 -1.45 -11.80 -11.78
N ASN A 76 -0.61 -10.78 -11.56
CA ASN A 76 0.81 -10.79 -11.89
C ASN A 76 1.68 -10.45 -10.65
N PRO A 77 2.95 -10.89 -10.61
CA PRO A 77 3.91 -10.48 -9.57
C PRO A 77 4.06 -8.95 -9.48
N TYR A 78 4.34 -8.44 -8.28
CA TYR A 78 4.54 -7.01 -8.01
C TYR A 78 3.37 -6.11 -8.46
N ASN A 79 2.14 -6.62 -8.44
CA ASN A 79 0.97 -5.85 -8.80
C ASN A 79 0.59 -4.85 -7.70
N ALA A 80 0.75 -3.55 -7.95
CA ALA A 80 0.41 -2.49 -7.01
C ALA A 80 -1.08 -2.42 -6.62
N GLN A 81 -1.99 -3.00 -7.43
CA GLN A 81 -3.42 -3.10 -7.09
C GLN A 81 -3.73 -4.20 -6.07
N ASN A 82 -2.78 -5.09 -5.79
CA ASN A 82 -2.95 -6.20 -4.86
C ASN A 82 -1.77 -6.24 -3.87
N SER A 83 -2.01 -5.90 -2.61
CA SER A 83 -1.00 -5.89 -1.55
C SER A 83 -1.09 -7.16 -0.67
N GLY A 84 -1.04 -8.33 -1.29
CA GLY A 84 -1.12 -9.64 -0.63
C GLY A 84 0.22 -10.39 -0.61
N GLY A 85 0.28 -11.46 0.19
CA GLY A 85 1.44 -12.37 0.27
C GLY A 85 1.05 -13.82 0.00
N SER A 86 2.06 -14.70 -0.12
CA SER A 86 1.85 -16.15 -0.17
C SER A 86 1.45 -16.67 1.21
N ASN A 87 0.18 -17.01 1.40
CA ASN A 87 -0.36 -17.49 2.68
C ASN A 87 -0.24 -19.02 2.84
N LEU A 88 0.80 -19.64 2.27
CA LEU A 88 1.04 -21.07 2.37
C LEU A 88 1.78 -21.39 3.67
N GLY A 89 1.25 -22.33 4.46
CA GLY A 89 1.91 -22.82 5.66
C GLY A 89 3.12 -23.73 5.35
N PRO A 90 4.02 -23.95 6.34
CA PRO A 90 5.25 -24.73 6.15
C PRO A 90 5.00 -26.22 5.81
N THR A 91 3.84 -26.77 6.18
CA THR A 91 3.44 -28.15 5.87
C THR A 91 2.62 -28.27 4.58
N ASN A 92 2.36 -27.16 3.88
CA ASN A 92 1.59 -27.19 2.64
C ASN A 92 2.49 -27.70 1.49
N PRO A 93 2.12 -28.80 0.81
CA PRO A 93 2.94 -29.34 -0.28
C PRO A 93 3.13 -28.34 -1.43
N ALA A 94 2.16 -27.48 -1.70
CA ALA A 94 2.26 -26.46 -2.76
C ALA A 94 3.44 -25.49 -2.53
N LEU A 95 3.75 -25.18 -1.27
CA LEU A 95 4.90 -24.33 -0.94
C LEU A 95 6.22 -25.03 -1.28
N ALA A 96 6.33 -26.32 -0.95
CA ALA A 96 7.51 -27.12 -1.26
C ALA A 96 7.71 -27.23 -2.78
N ASP A 97 6.63 -27.39 -3.54
CA ASP A 97 6.68 -27.46 -5.00
C ASP A 97 7.06 -26.12 -5.63
N GLU A 98 6.50 -25.00 -5.14
CA GLU A 98 6.90 -23.66 -5.57
C GLU A 98 8.39 -23.38 -5.32
N VAL A 99 8.91 -23.76 -4.15
CA VAL A 99 10.32 -23.56 -3.81
C VAL A 99 11.22 -24.40 -4.71
N LYS A 100 10.88 -25.67 -4.96
CA LYS A 100 11.63 -26.52 -5.90
C LYS A 100 11.65 -25.90 -7.29
N GLY A 101 10.51 -25.40 -7.78
CA GLY A 101 10.42 -24.75 -9.08
C GLY A 101 11.25 -23.47 -9.21
N ARG A 102 11.63 -22.81 -8.10
CA ARG A 102 12.49 -21.62 -8.09
C ARG A 102 13.98 -21.94 -8.05
N ILE A 103 14.36 -23.15 -7.62
CA ILE A 103 15.75 -23.58 -7.48
C ILE A 103 16.26 -24.28 -8.75
N ALA A 104 15.36 -24.98 -9.45
CA ALA A 104 15.64 -25.69 -10.70
C ALA A 104 15.88 -24.73 -11.87
#